data_AF-A0A9Q2WHG6-F1
#
_entry.id   AF-A0A9Q2WHG6-F1
#
_cell.length_a   1.000
_cell.length_b   1.000
_cell.length_c   1.000
_cell.angle_alpha   90.00
_cell.angle_beta   90.00
_cell.angle_gamma   90.00
#
_symmetry.space_group_name_H-M   'P 1'
#
loop_
_entity.id
_entity.type
_entity.pdbx_description
1 polymer ?
#
loop_
_entity_poly.entity_id
_entity_poly.type
_entity_poly.pdbx_seq_one_letter_code
_entity_poly.pdbx_strand_id
1 'polypeptide(L)'
;MSVKCAFLKYDWDTPAPEYKDIDFNFGKSGKVIYGGGKRKSKNTPYLDKLHTISYGFQHFVEILFPNTKNDIYDNFELYLFDKDAHETMLYLKYPQTITHFVIDDDLIDAIHHLDWSYQHLVRYLRDLEGTTNSLNFFVEKDISDNKFQKSFPAYIKANEKLKDAVVSASQRIADNAGLIFKSGW
;
A
#
# COMPACT_ATOMS: atom_id res chain seq x y z
N MET A 1 -14.46 -16.06 -5.87
CA MET A 1 -13.61 -16.93 -6.74
C MET A 1 -12.18 -16.49 -6.50
N SER A 2 -11.31 -17.33 -5.94
CA SER A 2 -9.93 -16.89 -5.69
C SER A 2 -9.14 -16.73 -7.00
N VAL A 3 -8.32 -15.69 -7.05
CA VAL A 3 -7.38 -15.44 -8.15
C VAL A 3 -6.00 -15.21 -7.58
N LYS A 4 -4.97 -15.56 -8.33
CA LYS A 4 -3.60 -15.20 -8.00
C LYS A 4 -3.33 -13.80 -8.54
N CYS A 5 -2.61 -12.99 -7.79
CA CYS A 5 -2.17 -11.70 -8.28
C CYS A 5 -0.68 -11.52 -8.11
N ALA A 6 -0.11 -10.62 -8.90
CA ALA A 6 1.24 -10.13 -8.73
C ALA A 6 1.32 -8.64 -9.06
N PHE A 7 2.17 -7.94 -8.33
CA PHE A 7 2.59 -6.59 -8.68
C PHE A 7 3.97 -6.67 -9.32
N LEU A 8 4.05 -6.25 -10.58
CA LEU A 8 5.30 -6.21 -11.32
C LEU A 8 5.72 -4.75 -11.45
N LYS A 9 6.95 -4.47 -11.04
CA LYS A 9 7.61 -3.20 -11.32
C LYS A 9 7.89 -3.11 -12.82
N TYR A 10 7.94 -1.89 -13.36
CA TYR A 10 8.50 -1.61 -14.67
C TYR A 10 9.17 -0.24 -14.72
N ASP A 11 10.00 -0.01 -15.73
CA ASP A 11 10.61 1.29 -16.06
C ASP A 11 10.93 1.36 -17.57
N TRP A 12 11.62 2.42 -18.01
CA TRP A 12 11.98 2.60 -19.41
C TRP A 12 12.94 1.52 -19.93
N ASP A 13 13.86 1.05 -19.08
CA ASP A 13 14.85 0.03 -19.45
C ASP A 13 14.27 -1.39 -19.33
N THR A 14 13.24 -1.55 -18.50
CA THR A 14 12.52 -2.81 -18.30
C THR A 14 11.02 -2.58 -18.33
N PRO A 15 10.39 -2.55 -19.52
CA PRO A 15 8.97 -2.31 -19.63
C PRO A 15 8.16 -3.45 -19.01
N ALA A 16 6.92 -3.15 -18.63
CA ALA A 16 6.01 -4.15 -18.10
C ALA A 16 5.78 -5.26 -19.15
N PRO A 17 5.89 -6.54 -18.78
CA PRO A 17 5.71 -7.63 -19.72
C PRO A 17 4.27 -7.69 -20.24
N GLU A 18 4.07 -7.86 -21.54
CA GLU A 18 2.72 -8.01 -22.07
C GLU A 18 2.10 -9.34 -21.62
N TYR A 19 0.78 -9.39 -21.52
CA TYR A 19 0.08 -10.62 -21.14
C TYR A 19 0.41 -11.80 -22.06
N LYS A 20 0.77 -11.55 -23.34
CA LYS A 20 1.14 -12.58 -24.30
C LYS A 20 2.48 -13.23 -23.98
N ASP A 21 3.45 -12.44 -23.52
CA ASP A 21 4.78 -12.93 -23.13
C ASP A 21 4.65 -13.81 -21.89
N ILE A 22 3.80 -13.38 -20.97
CA ILE A 22 3.46 -14.11 -19.75
C ILE A 22 2.74 -15.41 -20.09
N ASP A 23 1.62 -15.33 -20.82
CA ASP A 23 0.84 -16.50 -21.23
C ASP A 23 1.70 -17.51 -22.02
N PHE A 24 2.64 -17.05 -22.85
CA PHE A 24 3.58 -17.92 -23.57
C PHE A 24 4.49 -18.70 -22.63
N ASN A 25 5.01 -18.07 -21.59
CA ASN A 25 5.87 -18.72 -20.59
C ASN A 25 5.09 -19.71 -19.70
N PHE A 26 3.84 -19.36 -19.34
CA PHE A 26 2.95 -20.17 -18.50
C PHE A 26 2.29 -21.33 -19.26
N GLY A 27 2.11 -21.22 -20.57
CA GLY A 27 1.52 -22.25 -21.41
C GLY A 27 0.01 -22.36 -21.25
N LYS A 28 -0.51 -23.57 -20.99
CA LYS A 28 -1.96 -23.81 -20.83
C LYS A 28 -2.49 -23.53 -19.41
N SER A 29 -1.61 -23.43 -18.44
CA SER A 29 -1.87 -23.23 -17.01
C SER A 29 -1.36 -21.86 -16.59
N GLY A 30 -2.14 -21.02 -15.90
CA GLY A 30 -1.61 -19.75 -15.40
C GLY A 30 -1.81 -18.55 -16.29
N LYS A 31 -2.88 -18.52 -17.09
CA LYS A 31 -3.12 -17.39 -17.99
C LYS A 31 -3.39 -16.11 -17.20
N VAL A 32 -2.86 -15.01 -17.72
CA VAL A 32 -3.16 -13.66 -17.26
C VAL A 32 -4.63 -13.37 -17.54
N ILE A 33 -5.38 -12.97 -16.53
CA ILE A 33 -6.78 -12.55 -16.63
C ILE A 33 -6.86 -11.03 -16.83
N TYR A 34 -5.96 -10.28 -16.21
CA TYR A 34 -5.89 -8.82 -16.22
C TYR A 34 -4.44 -8.35 -16.04
N GLY A 35 -4.08 -7.21 -16.64
CA GLY A 35 -2.70 -6.67 -16.66
C GLY A 35 -1.99 -6.90 -18.00
N GLY A 36 -0.89 -6.19 -18.23
CA GLY A 36 -0.02 -6.32 -19.41
C GLY A 36 -0.71 -5.95 -20.70
N GLY A 37 -1.59 -4.93 -20.66
CA GLY A 37 -2.41 -4.50 -21.80
C GLY A 37 -3.72 -5.28 -22.01
N LYS A 38 -4.02 -6.27 -21.15
CA LYS A 38 -5.29 -7.00 -21.20
C LYS A 38 -6.43 -6.15 -20.63
N ARG A 39 -7.43 -5.85 -21.47
CA ARG A 39 -8.57 -4.99 -21.08
C ARG A 39 -9.44 -5.67 -20.03
N LYS A 40 -9.97 -4.86 -19.11
CA LYS A 40 -11.04 -5.25 -18.17
C LYS A 40 -12.25 -5.77 -18.97
N SER A 41 -12.77 -6.92 -18.56
CA SER A 41 -14.00 -7.50 -19.10
C SER A 41 -15.02 -7.72 -17.99
N LYS A 42 -16.28 -7.99 -18.33
CA LYS A 42 -17.31 -8.36 -17.34
C LYS A 42 -16.98 -9.61 -16.53
N ASN A 43 -16.07 -10.45 -17.04
CA ASN A 43 -15.64 -11.70 -16.40
C ASN A 43 -14.34 -11.54 -15.62
N THR A 44 -13.75 -10.34 -15.59
CA THR A 44 -12.57 -10.08 -14.76
C THR A 44 -13.00 -10.15 -13.28
N PRO A 45 -12.42 -11.06 -12.48
CA PRO A 45 -12.76 -11.18 -11.06
C PRO A 45 -12.50 -9.87 -10.32
N TYR A 46 -13.41 -9.52 -9.41
CA TYR A 46 -13.30 -8.33 -8.56
C TYR A 46 -13.10 -7.01 -9.32
N LEU A 47 -13.64 -6.92 -10.54
CA LEU A 47 -13.47 -5.79 -11.47
C LEU A 47 -13.62 -4.41 -10.80
N ASP A 48 -14.66 -4.27 -9.98
CA ASP A 48 -15.02 -3.08 -9.22
C ASP A 48 -14.09 -2.83 -8.02
N LYS A 49 -13.49 -3.87 -7.44
CA LYS A 49 -12.59 -3.79 -6.27
C LYS A 49 -11.10 -3.76 -6.62
N LEU A 50 -10.70 -3.91 -7.89
CA LEU A 50 -9.28 -3.88 -8.31
C LEU A 50 -8.54 -2.62 -7.85
N HIS A 51 -9.22 -1.47 -7.87
CA HIS A 51 -8.64 -0.20 -7.42
C HIS A 51 -8.28 -0.23 -5.94
N THR A 52 -9.07 -0.91 -5.10
CA THR A 52 -8.81 -1.08 -3.67
C THR A 52 -7.52 -1.85 -3.43
N ILE A 53 -7.29 -2.91 -4.19
CA ILE A 53 -6.05 -3.71 -4.10
C ILE A 53 -4.85 -2.86 -4.54
N SER A 54 -4.96 -2.16 -5.68
CA SER A 54 -3.88 -1.31 -6.19
C SER A 54 -3.54 -0.16 -5.25
N TYR A 55 -4.53 0.57 -4.73
CA TYR A 55 -4.31 1.68 -3.80
C TYR A 55 -3.82 1.21 -2.44
N GLY A 56 -4.36 0.10 -1.92
CA GLY A 56 -3.87 -0.52 -0.70
C GLY A 56 -2.38 -0.86 -0.83
N PHE A 57 -1.98 -1.53 -1.91
CA PHE A 57 -0.57 -1.82 -2.17
C PHE A 57 0.27 -0.52 -2.28
N GLN A 58 -0.21 0.49 -3.01
CA GLN A 58 0.49 1.76 -3.18
C GLN A 58 0.77 2.47 -1.85
N HIS A 59 -0.17 2.47 -0.89
CA HIS A 59 0.07 3.13 0.39
C HIS A 59 1.06 2.38 1.28
N PHE A 60 1.14 1.06 1.15
CA PHE A 60 2.04 0.24 1.96
C PHE A 60 3.40 -0.02 1.28
N VAL A 61 3.55 0.16 -0.04
CA VAL A 61 4.78 -0.22 -0.75
C VAL A 61 6.02 0.51 -0.22
N GLU A 62 5.94 1.82 0.02
CA GLU A 62 7.06 2.61 0.56
C GLU A 62 7.46 2.16 1.97
N ILE A 63 6.47 1.78 2.78
CA ILE A 63 6.66 1.36 4.17
C ILE A 63 7.24 -0.05 4.24
N LEU A 64 6.77 -0.93 3.36
CA LEU A 64 7.16 -2.33 3.33
C LEU A 64 8.51 -2.54 2.67
N PHE A 65 8.92 -1.65 1.78
CA PHE A 65 10.14 -1.78 1.00
C PHE A 65 11.04 -0.54 1.09
N PRO A 66 11.36 0.01 2.28
CA PRO A 66 11.89 1.38 2.46
C PRO A 66 13.26 1.66 1.83
N ASN A 67 14.04 0.62 1.48
CA ASN A 67 15.37 0.75 0.88
C ASN A 67 15.35 0.67 -0.65
N THR A 68 14.16 0.69 -1.24
CA THR A 68 13.96 0.55 -2.68
C THR A 68 14.01 1.96 -3.29
N LYS A 69 14.78 2.16 -4.37
CA LYS A 69 14.95 3.48 -5.00
C LYS A 69 13.58 4.11 -5.26
N ASN A 70 13.42 5.43 -5.05
CA ASN A 70 12.13 6.12 -5.22
C ASN A 70 11.44 5.82 -6.55
N ASP A 71 12.21 5.70 -7.63
CA ASP A 71 11.74 5.37 -8.98
C ASP A 71 11.03 4.00 -9.08
N ILE A 72 11.12 3.16 -8.03
CA ILE A 72 10.45 1.86 -7.91
C ILE A 72 8.99 2.00 -7.48
N TYR A 73 8.64 3.09 -6.80
CA TYR A 73 7.29 3.31 -6.28
C TYR A 73 6.34 3.93 -7.31
N ASP A 74 6.88 4.51 -8.39
CA ASP A 74 6.08 5.25 -9.36
C ASP A 74 5.47 4.38 -10.47
N ASN A 75 6.05 3.20 -10.73
CA ASN A 75 5.70 2.39 -11.89
C ASN A 75 5.59 0.90 -11.53
N PHE A 76 4.36 0.47 -11.20
CA PHE A 76 4.01 -0.93 -11.06
C PHE A 76 2.64 -1.20 -11.69
N GLU A 77 2.43 -2.44 -12.10
CA GLU A 77 1.15 -2.88 -12.65
C GLU A 77 0.66 -4.13 -11.91
N LEU A 78 -0.65 -4.15 -11.62
CA LEU A 78 -1.35 -5.29 -11.04
C LEU A 78 -1.71 -6.28 -12.14
N TYR A 79 -1.21 -7.50 -12.01
CA TYR A 79 -1.58 -8.63 -12.82
C TYR A 79 -2.49 -9.57 -12.02
N LEU A 80 -3.56 -10.04 -12.65
CA LEU A 80 -4.35 -11.17 -12.16
C LEU A 80 -4.09 -12.37 -13.03
N PHE A 81 -3.99 -13.52 -12.39
CA PHE A 81 -3.77 -14.82 -13.01
C PHE A 81 -4.87 -15.78 -12.59
N ASP A 82 -5.07 -16.81 -13.40
CA ASP A 82 -5.85 -17.95 -12.94
C ASP A 82 -5.18 -18.62 -11.72
N LYS A 83 -5.97 -19.40 -10.98
CA LYS A 83 -5.52 -20.10 -9.77
C LYS A 83 -4.40 -21.12 -10.03
N ASP A 84 -4.25 -21.57 -11.28
CA ASP A 84 -3.34 -22.64 -11.68
C ASP A 84 -1.97 -22.08 -12.12
N ALA A 85 -1.76 -20.75 -12.02
CA ALA A 85 -0.45 -20.14 -12.26
C ALA A 85 0.63 -20.71 -11.33
N HIS A 86 1.84 -20.90 -11.87
CA HIS A 86 3.02 -21.40 -11.15
C HIS A 86 3.89 -20.27 -10.59
N GLU A 87 4.15 -20.33 -9.28
CA GLU A 87 4.69 -19.21 -8.48
C GLU A 87 6.17 -19.00 -8.72
N THR A 88 6.92 -20.09 -8.67
CA THR A 88 8.37 -20.08 -8.93
C THR A 88 8.67 -19.54 -10.33
N MET A 89 7.77 -19.74 -11.29
CA MET A 89 7.95 -19.23 -12.65
C MET A 89 7.81 -17.70 -12.71
N LEU A 90 6.94 -17.08 -11.90
CA LEU A 90 6.85 -15.62 -11.83
C LEU A 90 8.18 -15.00 -11.42
N TYR A 91 8.78 -15.46 -10.32
CA TYR A 91 10.06 -14.92 -9.87
C TYR A 91 11.23 -15.23 -10.80
N LEU A 92 11.28 -16.45 -11.36
CA LEU A 92 12.38 -16.85 -12.23
C LEU A 92 12.35 -16.15 -13.59
N LYS A 93 11.16 -15.87 -14.13
CA LYS A 93 10.99 -15.25 -15.46
C LYS A 93 10.80 -13.74 -15.39
N TYR A 94 10.22 -13.24 -14.31
CA TYR A 94 9.92 -11.83 -14.09
C TYR A 94 10.57 -11.36 -12.79
N PRO A 95 11.90 -11.10 -12.80
CA PRO A 95 12.65 -10.67 -11.62
C PRO A 95 12.18 -9.31 -11.06
N GLN A 96 11.31 -8.61 -11.79
CA GLN A 96 10.67 -7.36 -11.36
C GLN A 96 9.38 -7.56 -10.54
N THR A 97 9.01 -8.81 -10.26
CA THR A 97 7.89 -9.12 -9.38
C THR A 97 8.19 -8.62 -7.97
N ILE A 98 7.46 -7.59 -7.52
CA ILE A 98 7.61 -7.01 -6.19
C ILE A 98 6.95 -7.93 -5.16
N THR A 99 5.74 -8.37 -5.47
CA THR A 99 4.99 -9.30 -4.65
C THR A 99 3.95 -10.05 -5.47
N HIS A 100 3.42 -11.12 -4.89
CA HIS A 100 2.36 -11.96 -5.41
C HIS A 100 1.61 -12.55 -4.22
N PHE A 101 0.29 -12.71 -4.32
CA PHE A 101 -0.54 -13.29 -3.27
C PHE A 101 -1.84 -13.85 -3.88
N VAL A 102 -2.59 -14.64 -3.11
CA VAL A 102 -3.93 -15.09 -3.52
C VAL A 102 -4.95 -14.10 -3.00
N ILE A 103 -5.85 -13.63 -3.87
CA ILE A 103 -6.93 -12.72 -3.50
C ILE A 103 -8.29 -13.42 -3.51
N ASP A 104 -9.03 -13.21 -2.43
CA ASP A 104 -10.44 -13.51 -2.27
C ASP A 104 -11.19 -12.32 -1.65
N ASP A 105 -12.51 -12.45 -1.44
CA ASP A 105 -13.33 -11.38 -0.88
C ASP A 105 -12.86 -10.98 0.54
N ASP A 106 -12.52 -11.95 1.39
CA ASP A 106 -12.07 -11.72 2.76
C ASP A 106 -10.76 -10.91 2.77
N LEU A 107 -9.81 -11.25 1.88
CA LEU A 107 -8.55 -10.52 1.77
C LEU A 107 -8.76 -9.10 1.23
N ILE A 108 -9.69 -8.91 0.28
CA ILE A 108 -9.98 -7.58 -0.25
C ILE A 108 -10.54 -6.67 0.84
N ASP A 109 -11.47 -7.20 1.65
CA ASP A 109 -12.04 -6.45 2.77
C ASP A 109 -10.97 -6.16 3.83
N ALA A 110 -10.06 -7.12 4.10
CA ALA A 110 -8.92 -6.90 4.99
C ALA A 110 -7.98 -5.80 4.48
N ILE A 111 -7.61 -5.81 3.19
CA ILE A 111 -6.80 -4.75 2.56
C ILE A 111 -7.50 -3.40 2.69
N HIS A 112 -8.81 -3.34 2.40
CA HIS A 112 -9.59 -2.11 2.52
C HIS A 112 -9.55 -1.55 3.95
N HIS A 113 -9.79 -2.39 4.95
CA HIS A 113 -9.79 -1.99 6.35
C HIS A 113 -8.41 -1.53 6.83
N LEU A 114 -7.34 -2.23 6.43
CA LEU A 114 -5.97 -1.84 6.77
C LEU A 114 -5.61 -0.50 6.16
N ASP A 115 -5.87 -0.32 4.86
CA ASP A 115 -5.60 0.92 4.13
C ASP A 115 -6.35 2.11 4.74
N TRP A 116 -7.67 1.95 4.94
CA TRP A 116 -8.50 2.99 5.53
C TRP A 116 -8.02 3.39 6.93
N SER A 117 -7.74 2.39 7.78
CA SER A 117 -7.28 2.62 9.16
C SER A 117 -5.92 3.32 9.17
N TYR A 118 -4.99 2.88 8.32
CA TYR A 118 -3.66 3.49 8.21
C TYR A 118 -3.76 4.95 7.79
N GLN A 119 -4.50 5.24 6.72
CA GLN A 119 -4.68 6.62 6.25
C GLN A 119 -5.31 7.52 7.31
N HIS A 120 -6.27 7.00 8.08
CA HIS A 120 -6.90 7.77 9.15
C HIS A 120 -5.90 8.12 10.26
N LEU A 121 -5.04 7.18 10.65
CA LEU A 121 -3.99 7.45 11.64
C LEU A 121 -2.95 8.45 11.12
N VAL A 122 -2.55 8.35 9.85
CA VAL A 122 -1.63 9.32 9.23
C VAL A 122 -2.22 10.73 9.20
N ARG A 123 -3.51 10.88 8.86
CA ARG A 123 -4.20 12.19 8.92
C ARG A 123 -4.25 12.72 10.34
N TYR A 124 -4.60 11.87 11.30
CA TYR A 124 -4.66 12.25 12.70
C TYR A 124 -3.29 12.69 13.25
N LEU A 125 -2.20 12.03 12.83
CA LEU A 125 -0.83 12.43 13.18
C LEU A 125 -0.52 13.85 12.68
N ARG A 126 -0.87 14.16 11.43
CA ARG A 126 -0.69 15.50 10.84
C ARG A 126 -1.49 16.57 11.59
N ASP A 127 -2.70 16.25 12.03
CA ASP A 127 -3.52 17.18 12.82
C ASP A 127 -2.90 17.48 14.20
N LEU A 128 -2.33 16.46 14.86
CA LEU A 128 -1.60 16.63 16.11
C LEU A 128 -0.35 17.49 15.92
N GLU A 129 0.40 17.26 14.84
CA GLU A 129 1.57 18.08 14.47
C GLU A 129 1.20 19.53 14.18
N GLY A 130 0.17 19.74 13.37
CA GLY A 130 -0.36 21.08 13.07
C GLY A 130 -0.79 21.83 14.33
N THR A 131 -1.44 21.13 15.26
CA THR A 131 -1.84 21.70 16.54
C THR A 131 -0.63 22.10 17.39
N THR A 132 0.36 21.21 17.56
CA THR A 132 1.59 21.53 18.30
C THR A 132 2.32 22.73 17.67
N ASN A 133 2.45 22.75 16.34
CA ASN A 133 3.11 23.84 15.61
C ASN A 133 2.39 25.18 15.79
N SER A 134 1.05 25.16 15.76
CA SER A 134 0.23 26.37 15.97
C SER A 134 0.40 26.91 17.39
N LEU A 135 0.39 26.05 18.40
CA LEU A 135 0.58 26.45 19.80
C LEU A 135 1.98 27.04 20.03
N ASN A 136 3.02 26.40 19.47
CA ASN A 136 4.39 26.93 19.53
C ASN A 136 4.47 28.31 18.88
N PHE A 137 3.87 28.49 17.70
CA PHE A 137 3.82 29.77 17.01
C PHE A 137 3.14 30.85 17.85
N PHE A 138 2.04 30.54 18.53
CA PHE A 138 1.37 31.50 19.43
C PHE A 138 2.24 31.92 20.61
N VAL A 139 3.01 31.00 21.21
CA VAL A 139 3.99 31.34 22.25
C VAL A 139 5.10 32.23 21.68
N GLU A 140 5.66 31.88 20.53
CA GLU A 140 6.76 32.62 19.90
C GLU A 140 6.38 34.04 19.48
N LYS A 141 5.13 34.24 19.06
CA LYS A 141 4.62 35.54 18.60
C LYS A 141 3.89 36.34 19.67
N ASP A 142 3.83 35.83 20.89
CA ASP A 142 3.06 36.40 22.00
C ASP A 142 1.60 36.69 21.60
N ILE A 143 0.98 35.73 20.91
CA ILE A 143 -0.41 35.79 20.47
C ILE A 143 -1.24 34.96 21.47
N SER A 144 -2.31 35.54 22.00
CA SER A 144 -3.25 35.01 23.03
C SER A 144 -3.02 35.50 24.46
N ASP A 145 -4.00 35.26 25.33
CA ASP A 145 -3.97 35.63 26.75
C ASP A 145 -2.92 34.79 27.52
N ASN A 146 -2.09 35.46 28.32
CA ASN A 146 -1.09 34.85 29.21
C ASN A 146 -1.64 33.69 30.07
N LYS A 147 -2.92 33.75 30.47
CA LYS A 147 -3.56 32.65 31.22
C LYS A 147 -3.72 31.39 30.36
N PHE A 148 -4.05 31.56 29.09
CA PHE A 148 -4.24 30.47 28.14
C PHE A 148 -2.89 29.89 27.70
N GLN A 149 -1.89 30.74 27.42
CA GLN A 149 -0.54 30.31 27.05
C GLN A 149 0.12 29.39 28.10
N LYS A 150 -0.14 29.61 29.39
CA LYS A 150 0.38 28.75 30.48
C LYS A 150 -0.04 27.28 30.36
N SER A 151 -1.15 27.00 29.68
CA SER A 151 -1.64 25.63 29.48
C SER A 151 -1.01 24.92 28.27
N PHE A 152 -0.42 25.67 27.33
CA PHE A 152 0.12 25.12 26.08
C PHE A 152 1.22 24.09 26.28
N PRO A 153 2.21 24.27 27.19
CA PRO A 153 3.25 23.27 27.38
C PRO A 153 2.69 21.90 27.83
N ALA A 154 1.66 21.91 28.67
CA ALA A 154 1.01 20.68 29.12
C ALA A 154 0.26 19.99 27.97
N TYR A 155 -0.45 20.78 27.15
CA TYR A 155 -1.16 20.27 25.98
C TYR A 155 -0.21 19.73 24.92
N ILE A 156 0.86 20.46 24.58
CA ILE A 156 1.92 20.03 23.66
C ILE A 156 2.51 18.70 24.14
N LYS A 157 2.86 18.58 25.42
CA LYS A 157 3.40 17.33 25.99
C LYS A 157 2.40 16.17 25.90
N ALA A 158 1.11 16.42 26.08
CA ALA A 158 0.08 15.40 25.90
C ALA A 158 -0.07 14.98 24.43
N ASN A 159 -0.03 15.94 23.50
CA ASN A 159 -0.04 15.69 22.07
C ASN A 159 1.16 14.84 21.63
N GLU A 160 2.38 15.15 22.08
CA GLU A 160 3.57 14.35 21.73
C GLU A 160 3.42 12.88 22.16
N LYS A 161 2.92 12.63 23.38
CA LYS A 161 2.64 11.24 23.81
C LYS A 161 1.60 10.54 22.94
N LEU A 162 0.60 11.29 22.48
CA LEU A 162 -0.43 10.73 21.59
C LEU A 162 0.13 10.45 20.19
N LYS A 163 1.02 11.31 19.68
CA LYS A 163 1.75 11.06 18.43
C LYS A 163 2.53 9.75 18.51
N ASP A 164 3.28 9.52 19.58
CA ASP A 164 4.04 8.27 19.77
C ASP A 164 3.11 7.03 19.74
N ALA A 165 1.94 7.13 20.37
CA ALA A 165 0.95 6.06 20.37
C ALA A 165 0.34 5.82 18.97
N VAL A 166 0.07 6.89 18.23
CA VAL A 166 -0.45 6.84 16.85
C VAL A 166 0.60 6.24 15.91
N VAL A 167 1.86 6.67 15.98
CA VAL A 167 2.98 6.11 15.21
C VAL A 167 3.11 4.61 15.49
N SER A 168 3.07 4.22 16.76
CA SER A 168 3.13 2.81 17.15
C SER A 168 1.94 2.00 16.61
N ALA A 169 0.74 2.59 16.56
CA ALA A 169 -0.44 1.94 15.97
C ALA A 169 -0.35 1.82 14.45
N SER A 170 0.10 2.87 13.76
CA SER A 170 0.35 2.86 12.32
C SER A 170 1.36 1.79 11.93
N GLN A 171 2.44 1.63 12.72
CA GLN A 171 3.43 0.58 12.47
C GLN A 171 2.83 -0.82 12.56
N ARG A 172 1.98 -1.10 13.55
CA ARG A 172 1.30 -2.40 13.65
C ARG A 172 0.40 -2.70 12.44
N ILE A 173 -0.24 -1.68 11.89
CA ILE A 173 -1.04 -1.83 10.67
C ILE A 173 -0.13 -2.13 9.47
N ALA A 174 1.00 -1.44 9.35
CA ALA A 174 1.99 -1.72 8.32
C ALA A 174 2.57 -3.14 8.43
N ASP A 175 2.83 -3.62 9.64
CA ASP A 175 3.31 -4.99 9.87
C ASP A 175 2.27 -6.03 9.40
N ASN A 176 0.98 -5.80 9.69
CA ASN A 176 -0.12 -6.64 9.19
C ASN A 176 -0.24 -6.58 7.66
N ALA A 177 -0.09 -5.39 7.07
CA ALA A 177 -0.05 -5.25 5.61
C ALA A 177 1.13 -6.03 5.02
N GLY A 178 2.26 -6.10 5.74
CA GLY A 178 3.40 -6.93 5.37
C GLY A 178 3.08 -8.42 5.29
N LEU A 179 2.24 -8.94 6.20
CA LEU A 179 1.79 -10.33 6.13
C LEU A 179 0.97 -10.63 4.87
N ILE A 180 0.20 -9.66 4.38
CA ILE A 180 -0.62 -9.80 3.17
C ILE A 180 0.22 -9.57 1.91
N PHE A 181 0.91 -8.45 1.83
CA PHE A 181 1.64 -8.04 0.63
C PHE A 181 3.03 -8.66 0.53
N LYS A 182 3.48 -9.48 1.48
CA LYS A 182 4.72 -10.28 1.35
C LYS A 182 4.47 -11.76 1.51
N SER A 183 3.22 -12.22 1.60
CA SER A 183 2.94 -13.66 1.59
C SER A 183 3.30 -14.21 0.22
N GLY A 184 4.34 -15.04 0.12
CA GLY A 184 4.41 -16.01 -0.98
C GLY A 184 3.22 -16.96 -0.86
N TRP A 185 2.65 -17.38 -1.98
CA TRP A 185 1.36 -18.10 -2.07
C TRP A 185 1.20 -19.25 -1.07
#